data_AF-A0A518DVC0-F1
#
_entry.id   AF-A0A518DVC0-F1
#
_cell.length_a   1.000
_cell.length_b   1.000
_cell.length_c   1.000
_cell.angle_alpha   90.00
_cell.angle_beta   90.00
_cell.angle_gamma   90.00
#
_symmetry.space_group_name_H-M   'P 1'
#
loop_
_entity.id
_entity.type
_entity.pdbx_description
1 polymer ?
#
loop_
_entity_poly.entity_id
_entity_poly.type
_entity_poly.pdbx_seq_one_letter_code
_entity_poly.pdbx_strand_id
1 'polypeptide(L)'
;MLPLRSLSIDPHRAALVSCSFFSAHWRWVGFACLLTAFFVSPCLAEEADPADEPFTVVLLPDTQFYSEKFPHIYVAQTLWIRERLKADNIKFAIHLGDIVQTPTKEEEWKNAHKAMAIIDGVVPYSMVPGNHDMDATRRDSTLYNKYFSPERFAGRDWYGGHLNEGNDNNFCFFEGGGMKFMVISLAYAPRDKSLDWALATAKRFPDHRVIVATHQYMAPGGRYVRPPKSTTRTGNSGEEMWEKLIRKSPNIFLVVSGHYGGVALQTSTNDAGGKVFEMLTDYQNLKMGGNGWLRTLRFEPAKNKVHVTAYSPVLDETNEDTAHTFTLDYEMHAPVAAAAGN
;
A
#
# COMPACT_ATOMS: atom_id res chain seq x y z
N MET A 1 -29.78 -48.33 15.34
CA MET A 1 -28.99 -49.48 14.84
C MET A 1 -27.52 -49.07 14.79
N LEU A 2 -26.72 -49.71 15.63
CA LEU A 2 -25.24 -49.70 15.73
C LEU A 2 -24.60 -50.42 14.51
N PRO A 3 -23.25 -50.43 14.32
CA PRO A 3 -22.21 -49.55 14.87
C PRO A 3 -21.07 -49.14 13.89
N LEU A 4 -20.30 -48.14 14.33
CA LEU A 4 -18.90 -47.87 13.93
C LEU A 4 -17.95 -49.01 14.35
N ARG A 5 -16.89 -49.26 13.57
CA ARG A 5 -15.74 -50.10 13.98
C ARG A 5 -14.44 -49.30 14.00
N SER A 6 -13.82 -49.32 15.18
CA SER A 6 -12.48 -48.86 15.54
C SER A 6 -11.38 -49.76 15.00
N LEU A 7 -10.26 -49.17 14.58
CA LEU A 7 -8.98 -49.88 14.43
C LEU A 7 -8.08 -49.55 15.63
N SER A 8 -7.65 -50.60 16.32
CA SER A 8 -6.63 -50.60 17.38
C SER A 8 -5.39 -51.34 16.87
N ILE A 9 -4.22 -50.79 17.16
CA ILE A 9 -2.89 -51.36 16.95
C ILE A 9 -2.51 -52.17 18.19
N ASP A 10 -1.86 -53.34 18.04
CA ASP A 10 -0.74 -53.80 18.91
C ASP A 10 -0.03 -55.07 18.35
N PRO A 11 1.11 -55.58 18.91
CA PRO A 11 2.38 -55.66 18.19
C PRO A 11 3.02 -57.08 18.21
N HIS A 12 4.24 -57.18 17.64
CA HIS A 12 5.25 -58.24 17.84
C HIS A 12 4.84 -59.72 17.78
N ARG A 13 5.37 -60.45 16.77
CA ARG A 13 6.08 -61.74 16.99
C ARG A 13 6.91 -62.17 15.78
N ALA A 14 8.16 -62.52 16.09
CA ALA A 14 9.15 -63.11 15.21
C ALA A 14 8.96 -64.64 15.06
N ALA A 15 9.42 -65.23 13.95
CA ALA A 15 10.19 -66.48 13.92
C ALA A 15 10.61 -66.90 12.48
N LEU A 16 11.93 -66.96 12.28
CA LEU A 16 12.74 -68.03 11.65
C LEU A 16 12.12 -68.97 10.59
N VAL A 17 12.74 -69.02 9.41
CA VAL A 17 12.91 -70.27 8.62
C VAL A 17 14.30 -70.30 7.96
N SER A 18 14.87 -71.51 7.96
CA SER A 18 16.24 -71.94 7.71
C SER A 18 16.70 -72.00 6.24
N CYS A 19 18.04 -72.03 6.09
CA CYS A 19 18.83 -72.27 4.89
C CYS A 19 18.45 -73.49 4.04
N SER A 20 18.71 -73.39 2.73
CA SER A 20 19.15 -74.50 1.87
C SER A 20 20.03 -73.96 0.74
N PHE A 21 21.18 -74.60 0.57
CA PHE A 21 22.22 -74.27 -0.41
C PHE A 21 21.82 -74.71 -1.82
N PHE A 22 22.07 -73.87 -2.82
CA PHE A 22 22.29 -74.29 -4.20
C PHE A 22 23.49 -73.53 -4.77
N SER A 23 24.53 -74.28 -5.10
CA SER A 23 25.70 -73.79 -5.83
C SER A 23 25.38 -73.69 -7.32
N ALA A 24 25.51 -72.50 -7.89
CA ALA A 24 25.54 -72.31 -9.34
C ALA A 24 26.70 -71.37 -9.69
N HIS A 25 27.63 -71.90 -10.49
CA HIS A 25 28.74 -71.15 -11.07
C HIS A 25 28.24 -70.19 -12.15
N TRP A 26 28.55 -68.90 -12.03
CA TRP A 26 28.54 -68.00 -13.18
C TRP A 26 29.76 -67.08 -13.20
N ARG A 27 30.28 -66.96 -14.42
CA ARG A 27 31.52 -66.30 -14.84
C ARG A 27 31.49 -64.80 -14.56
N TRP A 28 32.63 -64.28 -14.11
CA TRP A 28 32.92 -62.86 -13.97
C TRP A 28 32.99 -62.20 -15.36
N VAL A 29 32.03 -61.35 -15.68
CA VAL A 29 32.19 -60.31 -16.71
C VAL A 29 32.44 -59.01 -15.97
N GLY A 30 33.67 -58.51 -16.04
CA GLY A 30 34.05 -57.24 -15.43
C GLY A 30 33.36 -56.08 -16.15
N PHE A 31 32.40 -55.45 -15.49
CA PHE A 31 31.87 -54.16 -15.90
C PHE A 31 32.71 -53.08 -15.23
N ALA A 32 33.54 -52.38 -16.01
CA ALA A 32 34.22 -51.17 -15.56
C ALA A 32 33.19 -50.04 -15.49
N CYS A 33 32.66 -49.76 -14.29
CA CYS A 33 31.91 -48.54 -14.03
C CYS A 33 32.88 -47.35 -14.01
N LEU A 34 32.95 -46.61 -15.12
CA LEU A 34 33.47 -45.24 -15.15
C LEU A 34 32.53 -44.36 -14.33
N LEU A 35 32.91 -44.09 -13.08
CA LEU A 35 32.32 -43.03 -12.26
C LEU A 35 32.79 -41.68 -12.83
N THR A 36 32.01 -41.09 -13.72
CA THR A 36 32.15 -39.67 -14.08
C THR A 36 31.64 -38.83 -12.90
N ALA A 37 32.57 -38.28 -12.12
CA ALA A 37 32.26 -37.25 -11.14
C ALA A 37 31.84 -35.98 -11.89
N PHE A 38 30.53 -35.75 -11.99
CA PHE A 38 30.00 -34.45 -12.37
C PHE A 38 30.30 -33.47 -11.23
N PHE A 39 31.32 -32.64 -11.41
CA PHE A 39 31.47 -31.42 -10.63
C PHE A 39 30.31 -30.49 -11.01
N VAL A 40 29.21 -30.57 -10.27
CA VAL A 40 28.19 -29.53 -10.27
C VAL A 40 28.84 -28.36 -9.54
N SER A 41 29.43 -27.41 -10.27
CA SER A 41 29.76 -26.11 -9.70
C SER A 41 28.47 -25.55 -9.11
N PRO A 42 28.38 -25.29 -7.80
CA PRO A 42 27.27 -24.51 -7.29
C PRO A 42 27.38 -23.14 -7.95
N CYS A 43 26.48 -22.85 -8.87
CA CYS A 43 26.17 -21.49 -9.25
C CYS A 43 25.63 -20.87 -7.96
N LEU A 44 26.51 -20.22 -7.20
CA LEU A 44 26.08 -19.37 -6.10
C LEU A 44 25.28 -18.26 -6.77
N ALA A 45 23.95 -18.38 -6.73
CA ALA A 45 23.09 -17.24 -6.95
C ALA A 45 23.49 -16.25 -5.87
N GLU A 46 24.07 -15.13 -6.29
CA GLU A 46 24.31 -13.99 -5.40
C GLU A 46 22.94 -13.64 -4.78
N GLU A 47 22.79 -13.87 -3.47
CA GLU A 47 21.57 -13.46 -2.79
C GLU A 47 21.45 -11.95 -2.99
N ALA A 48 20.33 -11.53 -3.59
CA ALA A 48 20.07 -10.11 -3.81
C ALA A 48 20.19 -9.38 -2.48
N ASP A 49 20.89 -8.25 -2.45
CA ASP A 49 21.01 -7.41 -1.27
C ASP A 49 19.59 -7.11 -0.76
N PRO A 50 19.26 -7.32 0.53
CA PRO A 50 17.99 -6.89 1.11
C PRO A 50 17.67 -5.40 0.85
N ALA A 51 18.68 -4.56 0.61
CA ALA A 51 18.52 -3.17 0.17
C ALA A 51 17.97 -3.03 -1.26
N ASP A 52 18.08 -4.07 -2.09
CA ASP A 52 17.63 -4.09 -3.48
C ASP A 52 16.30 -4.83 -3.68
N GLU A 53 15.73 -5.41 -2.62
CA GLU A 53 14.47 -6.15 -2.69
C GLU A 53 13.32 -5.25 -3.18
N PRO A 54 12.65 -5.60 -4.30
CA PRO A 54 11.49 -4.87 -4.75
C PRO A 54 10.33 -4.97 -3.77
N PHE A 55 9.57 -3.88 -3.64
CA PHE A 55 8.44 -3.82 -2.73
C PHE A 55 7.31 -2.96 -3.30
N THR A 56 6.11 -3.11 -2.75
CA THR A 56 4.91 -2.46 -3.30
C THR A 56 4.18 -1.61 -2.27
N VAL A 57 3.70 -0.46 -2.70
CA VAL A 57 2.69 0.35 -2.00
C VAL A 57 1.40 0.36 -2.82
N VAL A 58 0.24 0.18 -2.19
CA VAL A 58 -1.05 0.16 -2.88
C VAL A 58 -1.84 1.44 -2.58
N LEU A 59 -2.45 2.04 -3.60
CA LEU A 59 -3.39 3.16 -3.45
C LEU A 59 -4.82 2.67 -3.64
N LEU A 60 -5.69 2.98 -2.69
CA LEU A 60 -7.13 2.74 -2.74
C LEU A 60 -7.86 4.08 -2.94
N PRO A 61 -8.32 4.37 -4.18
CA PRO A 61 -9.02 5.62 -4.47
C PRO A 61 -10.54 5.52 -4.23
N ASP A 62 -11.10 6.56 -3.64
CA ASP A 62 -12.52 6.98 -3.69
C ASP A 62 -13.55 5.83 -3.65
N THR A 63 -13.61 5.12 -2.52
CA THR A 63 -14.40 3.88 -2.36
C THR A 63 -15.88 4.12 -2.00
N GLN A 64 -16.33 5.37 -1.98
CA GLN A 64 -17.67 5.83 -1.54
C GLN A 64 -18.82 5.02 -2.13
N PHE A 65 -18.77 4.74 -3.45
CA PHE A 65 -19.81 3.97 -4.11
C PHE A 65 -19.73 2.47 -3.84
N TYR A 66 -18.57 1.94 -3.46
CA TYR A 66 -18.46 0.58 -2.98
C TYR A 66 -19.10 0.45 -1.60
N SER A 67 -18.86 1.41 -0.71
CA SER A 67 -19.52 1.45 0.61
C SER A 67 -21.04 1.63 0.50
N GLU A 68 -21.52 2.44 -0.45
CA GLU A 68 -22.96 2.71 -0.68
C GLU A 68 -23.68 1.56 -1.39
N LYS A 69 -23.12 1.06 -2.50
CA LYS A 69 -23.86 0.23 -3.47
C LYS A 69 -23.18 -1.11 -3.78
N PHE A 70 -21.86 -1.18 -3.72
CA PHE A 70 -21.09 -2.34 -4.19
C PHE A 70 -20.09 -2.87 -3.14
N PRO A 71 -20.54 -3.25 -1.93
CA PRO A 71 -19.62 -3.57 -0.82
C PRO A 71 -18.72 -4.78 -1.12
N HIS A 72 -19.16 -5.69 -1.99
CA HIS A 72 -18.35 -6.81 -2.47
C HIS A 72 -17.11 -6.37 -3.26
N ILE A 73 -17.15 -5.22 -3.95
CA ILE A 73 -16.01 -4.67 -4.68
C ILE A 73 -14.94 -4.16 -3.70
N TYR A 74 -15.34 -3.46 -2.63
CA TYR A 74 -14.41 -3.00 -1.61
C TYR A 74 -13.74 -4.18 -0.88
N VAL A 75 -14.53 -5.21 -0.57
CA VAL A 75 -14.03 -6.48 -0.03
C VAL A 75 -13.05 -7.14 -0.99
N ALA A 76 -13.32 -7.15 -2.30
CA ALA A 76 -12.40 -7.72 -3.28
C ALA A 76 -11.05 -6.99 -3.32
N GLN A 77 -11.04 -5.65 -3.25
CA GLN A 77 -9.80 -4.87 -3.21
C GLN A 77 -8.94 -5.22 -1.99
N THR A 78 -9.55 -5.22 -0.81
CA THR A 78 -8.83 -5.47 0.46
C THR A 78 -8.43 -6.93 0.62
N LEU A 79 -9.24 -7.87 0.14
CA LEU A 79 -8.89 -9.29 0.08
C LEU A 79 -7.71 -9.53 -0.86
N TRP A 80 -7.72 -8.93 -2.05
CA TRP A 80 -6.61 -9.03 -2.99
C TRP A 80 -5.30 -8.47 -2.39
N ILE A 81 -5.34 -7.32 -1.72
CA ILE A 81 -4.16 -6.77 -1.01
C ILE A 81 -3.60 -7.78 -0.01
N ARG A 82 -4.47 -8.41 0.80
CA ARG A 82 -4.05 -9.43 1.77
C ARG A 82 -3.45 -10.66 1.09
N GLU A 83 -4.06 -11.15 0.02
CA GLU A 83 -3.60 -12.34 -0.70
C GLU A 83 -2.27 -12.11 -1.43
N ARG A 84 -2.07 -10.90 -1.95
CA ARG A 84 -0.85 -10.49 -2.65
C ARG A 84 0.27 -10.03 -1.74
N LEU A 85 0.02 -9.85 -0.43
CA LEU A 85 0.97 -9.33 0.55
C LEU A 85 2.39 -9.90 0.38
N LYS A 86 2.53 -11.23 0.36
CA LYS A 86 3.82 -11.90 0.23
C LYS A 86 4.35 -11.90 -1.21
N ALA A 87 3.46 -12.15 -2.19
CA ALA A 87 3.86 -12.31 -3.59
C ALA A 87 4.38 -10.99 -4.20
N ASP A 88 3.78 -9.87 -3.81
CA ASP A 88 4.12 -8.53 -4.31
C ASP A 88 4.93 -7.71 -3.30
N ASN A 89 5.31 -8.32 -2.17
CA ASN A 89 6.01 -7.67 -1.07
C ASN A 89 5.37 -6.32 -0.70
N ILE A 90 4.05 -6.34 -0.43
CA ILE A 90 3.28 -5.13 -0.13
C ILE A 90 3.67 -4.64 1.26
N LYS A 91 4.27 -3.45 1.34
CA LYS A 91 4.69 -2.86 2.62
C LYS A 91 3.65 -1.92 3.20
N PHE A 92 2.80 -1.33 2.36
CA PHE A 92 1.85 -0.33 2.81
C PHE A 92 0.65 -0.17 1.86
N ALA A 93 -0.52 0.19 2.38
CA ALA A 93 -1.67 0.65 1.61
C ALA A 93 -2.11 2.07 2.02
N ILE A 94 -2.52 2.89 1.06
CA ILE A 94 -2.92 4.29 1.28
C ILE A 94 -4.33 4.48 0.73
N HIS A 95 -5.29 4.76 1.60
CA HIS A 95 -6.66 5.11 1.20
C HIS A 95 -6.78 6.62 0.98
N LEU A 96 -7.23 7.04 -0.21
CA LEU A 96 -7.21 8.44 -0.65
C LEU A 96 -8.45 9.25 -0.25
N GLY A 97 -9.33 8.68 0.57
CA GLY A 97 -10.53 9.34 1.10
C GLY A 97 -11.78 9.02 0.29
N ASP A 98 -12.86 9.75 0.59
CA ASP A 98 -14.23 9.43 0.20
C ASP A 98 -14.52 7.94 0.36
N ILE A 99 -14.47 7.52 1.62
CA ILE A 99 -14.69 6.14 2.06
C ILE A 99 -16.17 5.79 1.97
N VAL A 100 -17.05 6.73 2.31
CA VAL A 100 -18.51 6.61 2.20
C VAL A 100 -19.07 7.67 1.26
N GLN A 101 -20.27 7.45 0.73
CA GLN A 101 -20.97 8.42 -0.11
C GLN A 101 -21.76 9.43 0.70
N THR A 102 -22.33 9.00 1.82
CA THR A 102 -23.13 9.87 2.69
C THR A 102 -22.63 9.78 4.13
N PRO A 103 -22.07 10.85 4.70
CA PRO A 103 -21.36 10.77 5.98
C PRO A 103 -22.27 10.35 7.13
N THR A 104 -23.58 10.61 7.02
CA THR A 104 -24.58 10.28 8.05
C THR A 104 -25.19 8.88 7.89
N LYS A 105 -24.83 8.12 6.85
CA LYS A 105 -25.37 6.77 6.60
C LYS A 105 -24.47 5.72 7.23
N GLU A 106 -24.84 5.30 8.44
CA GLU A 106 -24.05 4.35 9.22
C GLU A 106 -23.82 2.99 8.52
N GLU A 107 -24.72 2.54 7.65
CA GLU A 107 -24.52 1.28 6.94
C GLU A 107 -23.34 1.33 5.95
N GLU A 108 -23.09 2.47 5.33
CA GLU A 108 -21.94 2.67 4.43
C GLU A 108 -20.63 2.53 5.23
N TRP A 109 -20.59 3.12 6.44
CA TRP A 109 -19.46 2.99 7.34
C TRP A 109 -19.24 1.55 7.82
N LYS A 110 -20.30 0.79 8.09
CA LYS A 110 -20.18 -0.64 8.42
C LYS A 110 -19.62 -1.43 7.26
N ASN A 111 -20.00 -1.13 6.02
CA ASN A 111 -19.46 -1.76 4.83
C ASN A 111 -17.96 -1.46 4.68
N ALA A 112 -17.57 -0.18 4.78
CA ALA A 112 -16.18 0.23 4.76
C ALA A 112 -15.35 -0.42 5.88
N HIS A 113 -15.88 -0.43 7.10
CA HIS A 113 -15.23 -1.06 8.25
C HIS A 113 -14.98 -2.55 8.01
N LYS A 114 -15.98 -3.28 7.52
CA LYS A 114 -15.87 -4.71 7.19
C LYS A 114 -14.81 -4.98 6.12
N ALA A 115 -14.77 -4.17 5.05
CA ALA A 115 -13.77 -4.30 4.00
C ALA A 115 -12.36 -4.04 4.55
N MET A 116 -12.14 -2.92 5.24
CA MET A 116 -10.83 -2.57 5.78
C MET A 116 -10.37 -3.54 6.89
N ALA A 117 -11.29 -4.13 7.66
CA ALA A 117 -10.96 -5.13 8.68
C ALA A 117 -10.25 -6.38 8.14
N ILE A 118 -10.33 -6.64 6.83
CA ILE A 118 -9.64 -7.76 6.18
C ILE A 118 -8.12 -7.61 6.25
N ILE A 119 -7.61 -6.36 6.25
CA ILE A 119 -6.17 -6.05 6.29
C ILE A 119 -5.69 -5.56 7.66
N ASP A 120 -6.58 -5.43 8.65
CA ASP A 120 -6.22 -5.04 10.03
C ASP A 120 -5.19 -6.01 10.62
N GLY A 121 -4.04 -5.49 11.06
CA GLY A 121 -2.96 -6.30 11.62
C GLY A 121 -2.24 -7.21 10.62
N VAL A 122 -2.54 -7.08 9.33
CA VAL A 122 -1.94 -7.87 8.24
C VAL A 122 -1.10 -6.97 7.33
N VAL A 123 -1.65 -5.86 6.86
CA VAL A 123 -0.95 -4.89 6.01
C VAL A 123 -1.00 -3.53 6.70
N PRO A 124 0.13 -2.85 6.93
CA PRO A 124 0.13 -1.47 7.38
C PRO A 124 -0.63 -0.57 6.40
N TYR A 125 -1.46 0.34 6.92
CA TYR A 125 -2.20 1.24 6.04
C TYR A 125 -2.49 2.58 6.72
N SER A 126 -2.66 3.61 5.89
CA SER A 126 -3.18 4.91 6.31
C SER A 126 -4.44 5.25 5.53
N MET A 127 -5.23 6.16 6.08
CA MET A 127 -6.42 6.67 5.42
C MET A 127 -6.72 8.09 5.87
N VAL A 128 -7.40 8.84 5.01
CA VAL A 128 -7.86 10.21 5.26
C VAL A 128 -9.36 10.31 5.03
N PRO A 129 -10.08 11.21 5.74
CA PRO A 129 -11.45 11.53 5.38
C PRO A 129 -11.48 12.46 4.16
N GLY A 130 -12.28 12.09 3.16
CA GLY A 130 -12.65 12.93 2.02
C GLY A 130 -13.79 13.90 2.34
N ASN A 131 -14.33 14.57 1.32
CA ASN A 131 -15.43 15.52 1.53
C ASN A 131 -16.78 14.83 1.77
N HIS A 132 -16.92 13.54 1.43
CA HIS A 132 -18.10 12.73 1.73
C HIS A 132 -18.01 12.03 3.10
N ASP A 133 -16.84 12.05 3.75
CA ASP A 133 -16.59 11.37 5.02
C ASP A 133 -16.83 12.23 6.26
N MET A 134 -17.23 13.49 6.05
CA MET A 134 -17.47 14.48 7.11
C MET A 134 -18.56 15.47 6.69
N ASP A 135 -19.15 16.20 7.64
CA ASP A 135 -19.78 17.48 7.31
C ASP A 135 -18.64 18.45 6.92
N ALA A 136 -18.38 18.60 5.62
CA ALA A 136 -17.27 19.41 5.13
C ALA A 136 -17.39 20.91 5.46
N THR A 137 -18.59 21.38 5.85
CA THR A 137 -18.82 22.76 6.29
C THR A 137 -18.44 22.92 7.76
N ARG A 138 -18.94 22.03 8.62
CA ARG A 138 -18.67 22.07 10.07
C ARG A 138 -17.38 21.38 10.48
N ARG A 139 -16.76 20.63 9.56
CA ARG A 139 -15.63 19.71 9.80
C ARG A 139 -15.97 18.63 10.84
N ASP A 140 -17.20 18.14 10.81
CA ASP A 140 -17.63 17.05 11.69
C ASP A 140 -17.29 15.70 11.07
N SER A 141 -16.22 15.08 11.58
CA SER A 141 -15.73 13.74 11.20
C SER A 141 -16.03 12.70 12.29
N THR A 142 -17.07 12.91 13.11
CA THR A 142 -17.40 12.02 14.23
C THR A 142 -17.60 10.58 13.79
N LEU A 143 -18.32 10.32 12.68
CA LEU A 143 -18.54 8.97 12.19
C LEU A 143 -17.28 8.35 11.56
N TYR A 144 -16.46 9.14 10.85
CA TYR A 144 -15.15 8.68 10.42
C TYR A 144 -14.32 8.19 11.62
N ASN A 145 -14.20 9.01 12.67
CA ASN A 145 -13.46 8.64 13.87
C ASN A 145 -14.15 7.52 14.66
N LYS A 146 -15.47 7.34 14.60
CA LYS A 146 -16.12 6.16 15.22
C LYS A 146 -15.58 4.83 14.67
N TYR A 147 -15.25 4.77 13.38
CA TYR A 147 -14.82 3.52 12.71
C TYR A 147 -13.32 3.44 12.44
N PHE A 148 -12.64 4.58 12.37
CA PHE A 148 -11.23 4.71 11.99
C PHE A 148 -10.49 5.68 12.92
N SER A 149 -10.80 5.66 14.22
CA SER A 149 -10.08 6.45 15.24
C SER A 149 -8.63 5.99 15.42
N PRO A 150 -7.79 6.78 16.12
CA PRO A 150 -6.45 6.35 16.53
C PRO A 150 -6.44 5.02 17.29
N GLU A 151 -7.47 4.69 18.09
CA GLU A 151 -7.54 3.42 18.83
C GLU A 151 -7.50 2.18 17.93
N ARG A 152 -8.03 2.28 16.70
CA ARG A 152 -7.94 1.18 15.72
C ARG A 152 -6.49 0.84 15.36
N PHE A 153 -5.63 1.85 15.40
CA PHE A 153 -4.21 1.78 15.04
C PHE A 153 -3.29 1.72 16.28
N ALA A 154 -3.84 1.84 17.49
CA ALA A 154 -3.06 1.86 18.72
C ALA A 154 -2.27 0.56 18.90
N GLY A 155 -1.03 0.69 19.38
CA GLY A 155 -0.12 -0.43 19.59
C GLY A 155 0.49 -1.01 18.31
N ARG A 156 0.27 -0.39 17.14
CA ARG A 156 0.99 -0.73 15.90
C ARG A 156 2.25 0.11 15.81
N ASP A 157 3.41 -0.53 15.74
CA ASP A 157 4.72 0.16 15.68
C ASP A 157 4.84 1.10 14.47
N TRP A 158 4.12 0.79 13.39
CA TRP A 158 4.07 1.61 12.19
C TRP A 158 3.14 2.83 12.30
N TYR A 159 2.29 2.95 13.32
CA TYR A 159 1.42 4.12 13.50
C TYR A 159 2.18 5.20 14.29
N GLY A 160 2.63 6.24 13.59
CA GLY A 160 3.51 7.27 14.15
C GLY A 160 2.79 8.31 15.00
N GLY A 161 1.51 8.56 14.72
CA GLY A 161 0.65 9.44 15.50
C GLY A 161 -0.30 10.27 14.64
N HIS A 162 -0.99 11.21 15.29
CA HIS A 162 -2.02 12.03 14.68
C HIS A 162 -2.04 13.47 15.20
N LEU A 163 -2.76 14.34 14.51
CA LEU A 163 -3.01 15.71 14.93
C LEU A 163 -4.34 15.80 15.69
N ASN A 164 -4.31 16.40 16.88
CA ASN A 164 -5.45 16.49 17.82
C ASN A 164 -5.92 15.10 18.27
N GLU A 165 -7.21 14.92 18.57
CA GLU A 165 -7.75 13.67 19.14
C GLU A 165 -8.16 12.64 18.07
N GLY A 166 -8.49 13.09 16.85
CA GLY A 166 -8.95 12.22 15.77
C GLY A 166 -7.84 11.77 14.82
N ASN A 167 -8.16 10.80 13.96
CA ASN A 167 -7.26 10.25 12.94
C ASN A 167 -7.27 11.03 11.62
N ASP A 168 -8.02 12.14 11.54
CA ASP A 168 -8.20 12.97 10.34
C ASP A 168 -6.88 13.36 9.67
N ASN A 169 -5.86 13.63 10.47
CA ASN A 169 -4.51 13.83 9.98
C ASN A 169 -3.58 12.95 10.80
N ASN A 170 -2.86 12.05 10.14
CA ASN A 170 -2.02 11.05 10.78
C ASN A 170 -0.71 10.86 10.01
N PHE A 171 0.26 10.21 10.63
CA PHE A 171 1.43 9.73 9.92
C PHE A 171 1.78 8.30 10.33
N CYS A 172 2.26 7.54 9.37
CA CYS A 172 2.63 6.15 9.53
C CYS A 172 4.02 5.89 8.93
N PHE A 173 4.67 4.82 9.36
CA PHE A 173 5.98 4.38 8.92
C PHE A 173 5.93 3.05 8.20
N PHE A 174 6.85 2.84 7.27
CA PHE A 174 7.18 1.50 6.77
C PHE A 174 8.61 1.48 6.22
N GLU A 175 9.13 0.28 5.99
CA GLU A 175 10.44 0.08 5.39
C GLU A 175 10.34 -0.86 4.18
N GLY A 176 11.19 -0.63 3.18
CA GLY A 176 11.27 -1.45 1.97
C GLY A 176 12.56 -1.16 1.21
N GLY A 177 13.23 -2.20 0.70
CA GLY A 177 14.52 -2.04 0.01
C GLY A 177 15.55 -1.28 0.83
N GLY A 178 15.68 -1.59 2.12
CA GLY A 178 16.60 -0.89 3.05
C GLY A 178 16.30 0.59 3.31
N MET A 179 15.23 1.15 2.74
CA MET A 179 14.84 2.55 2.92
C MET A 179 13.72 2.71 3.94
N LYS A 180 13.73 3.85 4.64
CA LYS A 180 12.67 4.28 5.55
C LYS A 180 11.69 5.20 4.83
N PHE A 181 10.40 4.94 5.02
CA PHE A 181 9.32 5.75 4.48
C PHE A 181 8.41 6.25 5.58
N MET A 182 7.85 7.43 5.34
CA MET A 182 6.78 8.00 6.16
C MET A 182 5.63 8.43 5.25
N VAL A 183 4.40 8.04 5.60
CA VAL A 183 3.19 8.51 4.93
C VAL A 183 2.52 9.55 5.81
N ILE A 184 2.51 10.82 5.41
CA ILE A 184 1.74 11.87 6.08
C ILE A 184 0.38 11.97 5.37
N SER A 185 -0.67 11.68 6.11
CA SER A 185 -2.05 11.63 5.64
C SER A 185 -2.80 12.86 6.14
N LEU A 186 -3.36 13.67 5.24
CA LEU A 186 -4.05 14.92 5.55
C LEU A 186 -5.51 14.86 5.09
N ALA A 187 -6.42 15.26 5.97
CA ALA A 187 -7.85 15.33 5.66
C ALA A 187 -8.12 16.25 4.47
N TYR A 188 -9.25 16.01 3.80
CA TYR A 188 -9.77 16.88 2.74
C TYR A 188 -9.64 18.36 3.10
N ALA A 189 -9.09 19.16 2.17
CA ALA A 189 -8.92 20.59 2.32
C ALA A 189 -8.21 20.98 3.63
N PRO A 190 -6.96 20.54 3.85
CA PRO A 190 -6.28 20.70 5.13
C PRO A 190 -6.12 22.18 5.51
N ARG A 191 -6.30 22.51 6.79
CA ARG A 191 -6.13 23.89 7.31
C ARG A 191 -4.64 24.21 7.47
N ASP A 192 -4.30 25.48 7.60
CA ASP A 192 -2.90 25.91 7.81
C ASP A 192 -2.25 25.21 9.02
N LYS A 193 -2.98 25.08 10.13
CA LYS A 193 -2.50 24.30 11.29
C LYS A 193 -2.15 22.84 10.97
N SER A 194 -2.88 22.21 10.05
CA SER A 194 -2.57 20.85 9.59
C SER A 194 -1.31 20.83 8.73
N LEU A 195 -1.11 21.86 7.88
CA LEU A 195 0.10 21.98 7.05
C LEU A 195 1.34 22.30 7.90
N ASP A 196 1.22 23.17 8.89
CA ASP A 196 2.31 23.49 9.82
C ASP A 196 2.74 22.26 10.62
N TRP A 197 1.77 21.47 11.11
CA TRP A 197 2.02 20.20 11.77
C TRP A 197 2.69 19.18 10.85
N ALA A 198 2.23 19.07 9.59
CA ALA A 198 2.82 18.18 8.60
C ALA A 198 4.26 18.57 8.28
N LEU A 199 4.54 19.86 8.12
CA LEU A 199 5.87 20.40 7.86
C LEU A 199 6.81 20.12 9.03
N ALA A 200 6.34 20.35 10.26
CA ALA A 200 7.11 20.01 11.47
C ALA A 200 7.36 18.50 11.57
N THR A 201 6.39 17.67 11.20
CA THR A 201 6.52 16.21 11.20
C THR A 201 7.54 15.75 10.16
N ALA A 202 7.47 16.23 8.91
CA ALA A 202 8.46 15.94 7.88
C ALA A 202 9.88 16.31 8.30
N LYS A 203 10.06 17.47 8.97
CA LYS A 203 11.35 17.94 9.49
C LYS A 203 11.90 17.10 10.64
N ARG A 204 11.04 16.46 11.45
CA ARG A 204 11.46 15.58 12.56
C ARG A 204 12.07 14.27 12.07
N PHE A 205 11.78 13.86 10.84
CA PHE A 205 12.21 12.59 10.26
C PHE A 205 12.95 12.81 8.93
N PRO A 206 14.11 13.50 8.94
CA PRO A 206 14.81 13.90 7.71
C PRO A 206 15.39 12.71 6.92
N ASP A 207 15.58 11.56 7.56
CA ASP A 207 16.06 10.31 6.94
C ASP A 207 14.93 9.49 6.28
N HIS A 208 13.67 9.90 6.43
CA HIS A 208 12.53 9.20 5.84
C HIS A 208 12.13 9.82 4.50
N ARG A 209 11.85 8.96 3.52
CA ARG A 209 11.22 9.34 2.26
C ARG A 209 9.73 9.55 2.49
N VAL A 210 9.25 10.77 2.32
CA VAL A 210 7.89 11.14 2.69
C VAL A 210 6.96 11.08 1.49
N ILE A 211 5.86 10.33 1.67
CA ILE A 211 4.69 10.34 0.81
C ILE A 211 3.62 11.18 1.50
N VAL A 212 3.07 12.18 0.83
CA VAL A 212 1.90 12.92 1.32
C VAL A 212 0.64 12.38 0.66
N ALA A 213 -0.31 11.93 1.46
CA ALA A 213 -1.64 11.51 1.00
C ALA A 213 -2.68 12.54 1.44
N THR A 214 -3.53 12.99 0.53
CA THR A 214 -4.65 13.88 0.84
C THR A 214 -5.77 13.63 -0.15
N HIS A 215 -7.02 13.89 0.25
CA HIS A 215 -8.14 13.63 -0.63
C HIS A 215 -8.15 14.56 -1.87
N GLN A 216 -7.94 15.86 -1.68
CA GLN A 216 -7.94 16.84 -2.77
C GLN A 216 -6.56 17.50 -2.91
N TYR A 217 -5.94 17.38 -4.08
CA TYR A 217 -4.67 18.06 -4.41
C TYR A 217 -4.50 18.31 -5.91
N MET A 218 -4.47 17.25 -6.73
CA MET A 218 -4.44 17.33 -8.20
C MET A 218 -5.85 17.33 -8.78
N ALA A 219 -6.01 17.87 -9.99
CA ALA A 219 -7.09 17.59 -10.93
C ALA A 219 -6.48 17.12 -12.27
N PRO A 220 -7.25 16.61 -13.26
CA PRO A 220 -6.69 16.16 -14.53
C PRO A 220 -5.85 17.19 -15.31
N GLY A 221 -6.03 18.48 -15.01
CA GLY A 221 -5.27 19.59 -15.60
C GLY A 221 -4.07 20.10 -14.77
N GLY A 222 -3.68 19.42 -13.69
CA GLY A 222 -2.59 19.85 -12.80
C GLY A 222 -3.08 20.13 -11.37
N ARG A 223 -2.24 20.78 -10.55
CA ARG A 223 -2.61 21.14 -9.17
C ARG A 223 -3.91 21.94 -9.14
N TYR A 224 -4.77 21.61 -8.19
CA TYR A 224 -5.99 22.37 -7.96
C TYR A 224 -5.66 23.70 -7.29
N VAL A 225 -5.99 24.81 -7.96
CA VAL A 225 -5.58 26.17 -7.53
C VAL A 225 -6.63 26.88 -6.68
N ARG A 226 -7.91 26.47 -6.77
CA ARG A 226 -8.97 27.15 -6.03
C ARG A 226 -8.97 26.57 -4.62
N PRO A 227 -8.96 27.36 -3.55
CA PRO A 227 -9.28 26.77 -2.26
C PRO A 227 -10.74 26.33 -2.34
N PRO A 228 -11.16 25.36 -1.52
CA PRO A 228 -12.55 25.04 -1.32
C PRO A 228 -13.29 26.22 -0.65
N LYS A 229 -13.36 27.39 -1.31
CA LYS A 229 -13.88 28.65 -0.78
C LYS A 229 -15.40 28.58 -0.71
N SER A 230 -15.90 28.41 0.49
CA SER A 230 -17.20 28.91 0.95
C SER A 230 -16.92 29.98 2.01
N THR A 231 -17.88 30.86 2.29
CA THR A 231 -17.84 31.80 3.42
C THR A 231 -17.59 31.13 4.78
N THR A 232 -17.74 29.80 4.84
CA THR A 232 -17.59 28.95 6.03
C THR A 232 -16.44 27.92 5.95
N ARG A 233 -15.79 27.76 4.79
CA ARG A 233 -14.84 26.66 4.55
C ARG A 233 -13.42 27.20 4.35
N THR A 234 -12.63 27.14 5.43
CA THR A 234 -11.19 27.43 5.41
C THR A 234 -10.41 26.13 5.22
N GLY A 235 -9.57 26.09 4.21
CA GLY A 235 -8.76 24.94 3.83
C GLY A 235 -7.90 25.29 2.63
N ASN A 236 -6.81 24.56 2.45
CA ASN A 236 -5.83 24.82 1.41
C ASN A 236 -6.17 24.08 0.11
N SER A 237 -5.91 24.72 -1.03
CA SER A 237 -5.88 24.10 -2.35
C SER A 237 -4.61 23.26 -2.53
N GLY A 238 -4.55 22.47 -3.62
CA GLY A 238 -3.32 21.75 -3.96
C GLY A 238 -2.13 22.68 -4.20
N GLU A 239 -2.36 23.84 -4.82
CA GLU A 239 -1.32 24.87 -5.01
C GLU A 239 -0.86 25.47 -3.67
N GLU A 240 -1.78 25.75 -2.74
CA GLU A 240 -1.40 26.26 -1.42
C GLU A 240 -0.66 25.20 -0.58
N MET A 241 -1.04 23.92 -0.69
CA MET A 241 -0.31 22.82 -0.09
C MET A 241 1.10 22.70 -0.67
N TRP A 242 1.24 22.83 -1.99
CA TRP A 242 2.53 22.85 -2.66
C TRP A 242 3.42 23.94 -2.07
N GLU A 243 2.94 25.18 -2.03
CA GLU A 243 3.69 26.35 -1.58
C GLU A 243 4.01 26.34 -0.09
N LYS A 244 3.10 25.84 0.76
CA LYS A 244 3.26 25.90 2.22
C LYS A 244 3.99 24.69 2.81
N LEU A 245 3.86 23.52 2.19
CA LEU A 245 4.35 22.25 2.74
C LEU A 245 5.30 21.53 1.79
N ILE A 246 4.84 21.19 0.58
CA ILE A 246 5.51 20.20 -0.27
C ILE A 246 6.85 20.74 -0.77
N ARG A 247 6.87 21.92 -1.40
CA ARG A 247 8.11 22.50 -1.95
C ARG A 247 9.15 22.81 -0.88
N LYS A 248 8.72 23.03 0.37
CA LYS A 248 9.58 23.40 1.51
C LYS A 248 10.17 22.20 2.25
N SER A 249 9.77 20.98 1.87
CA SER A 249 10.19 19.75 2.56
C SER A 249 11.07 18.93 1.62
N PRO A 250 12.40 18.87 1.87
CA PRO A 250 13.33 18.25 0.94
C PRO A 250 13.16 16.73 0.85
N ASN A 251 12.56 16.11 1.88
CA ASN A 251 12.32 14.68 1.98
C ASN A 251 10.93 14.23 1.46
N ILE A 252 10.07 15.15 1.01
CA ILE A 252 8.83 14.79 0.32
C ILE A 252 9.15 14.55 -1.17
N PHE A 253 8.87 13.34 -1.65
CA PHE A 253 9.13 12.94 -3.04
C PHE A 253 7.87 12.55 -3.81
N LEU A 254 6.77 12.28 -3.11
CA LEU A 254 5.51 11.83 -3.71
C LEU A 254 4.32 12.45 -2.99
N VAL A 255 3.35 12.95 -3.78
CA VAL A 255 2.02 13.34 -3.33
C VAL A 255 0.99 12.50 -4.08
N VAL A 256 0.05 11.88 -3.35
CA VAL A 256 -1.04 11.07 -3.90
C VAL A 256 -2.40 11.61 -3.47
N SER A 257 -3.36 11.68 -4.40
CA SER A 257 -4.69 12.23 -4.16
C SER A 257 -5.80 11.61 -5.02
N GLY A 258 -7.04 11.77 -4.57
CA GLY A 258 -8.27 11.34 -5.25
C GLY A 258 -9.18 12.54 -5.58
N HIS A 259 -10.47 12.46 -5.26
CA HIS A 259 -11.49 13.51 -5.33
C HIS A 259 -11.93 13.94 -6.75
N TYR A 260 -10.99 14.07 -7.68
CA TYR A 260 -11.28 14.44 -9.06
C TYR A 260 -11.16 13.25 -9.99
N GLY A 261 -12.30 12.80 -10.51
CA GLY A 261 -12.38 11.65 -11.40
C GLY A 261 -11.36 11.70 -12.55
N GLY A 262 -10.60 10.61 -12.67
CA GLY A 262 -9.56 10.43 -13.67
C GLY A 262 -8.20 10.15 -13.05
N VAL A 263 -7.17 10.27 -13.89
CA VAL A 263 -5.77 10.09 -13.52
C VAL A 263 -4.96 11.25 -14.05
N ALA A 264 -3.92 11.63 -13.32
CA ALA A 264 -2.96 12.63 -13.75
C ALA A 264 -1.63 12.42 -13.04
N LEU A 265 -0.56 12.85 -13.70
CA LEU A 265 0.77 12.90 -13.14
C LEU A 265 1.41 14.24 -13.49
N GLN A 266 1.99 14.89 -12.50
CA GLN A 266 2.90 16.01 -12.67
C GLN A 266 4.21 15.69 -11.93
N THR A 267 5.33 16.22 -12.42
CA THR A 267 6.60 16.21 -11.71
C THR A 267 7.08 17.63 -11.52
N SER A 268 7.45 17.97 -10.30
CA SER A 268 7.91 19.31 -9.93
C SER A 268 9.22 19.24 -9.16
N THR A 269 9.90 20.37 -9.01
CA THR A 269 11.14 20.47 -8.26
C THR A 269 10.90 21.26 -6.98
N ASN A 270 11.23 20.68 -5.82
CA ASN A 270 11.14 21.35 -4.53
C ASN A 270 12.27 22.38 -4.34
N ASP A 271 12.22 23.17 -3.26
CA ASP A 271 13.19 24.23 -2.97
C ASP A 271 14.61 23.70 -2.74
N ALA A 272 14.76 22.41 -2.44
CA ALA A 272 16.05 21.74 -2.29
C ALA A 272 16.54 21.07 -3.59
N GLY A 273 15.86 21.26 -4.72
CA GLY A 273 16.23 20.68 -6.01
C GLY A 273 15.78 19.24 -6.23
N GLY A 274 15.07 18.64 -5.27
CA GLY A 274 14.54 17.27 -5.36
C GLY A 274 13.27 17.19 -6.23
N LYS A 275 13.11 16.08 -6.96
CA LYS A 275 11.89 15.80 -7.72
C LYS A 275 10.75 15.38 -6.79
N VAL A 276 9.57 15.93 -7.05
CA VAL A 276 8.31 15.55 -6.41
C VAL A 276 7.34 15.07 -7.47
N PHE A 277 6.92 13.81 -7.37
CA PHE A 277 5.85 13.24 -8.18
C PHE A 277 4.50 13.56 -7.56
N GLU A 278 3.55 13.98 -8.38
CA GLU A 278 2.25 14.46 -7.93
C GLU A 278 1.17 13.73 -8.72
N MET A 279 0.49 12.80 -8.04
CA MET A 279 -0.35 11.79 -8.67
C MET A 279 -1.82 11.96 -8.25
N LEU A 280 -2.69 12.04 -9.26
CA LEU A 280 -4.13 11.90 -9.11
C LEU A 280 -4.54 10.48 -9.47
N THR A 281 -5.40 9.88 -8.66
CA THR A 281 -6.03 8.60 -8.95
C THR A 281 -7.42 8.59 -8.37
N ASP A 282 -8.42 8.61 -9.24
CA ASP A 282 -9.82 8.47 -8.87
C ASP A 282 -10.58 7.77 -10.00
N TYR A 283 -11.18 6.62 -9.67
CA TYR A 283 -11.93 5.78 -10.61
C TYR A 283 -13.45 5.82 -10.38
N GLN A 284 -13.95 6.64 -9.45
CA GLN A 284 -15.34 6.60 -8.98
C GLN A 284 -16.38 6.76 -10.09
N ASN A 285 -16.03 7.44 -11.19
CA ASN A 285 -16.91 7.70 -12.32
C ASN A 285 -16.98 6.56 -13.34
N LEU A 286 -16.19 5.50 -13.18
CA LEU A 286 -16.29 4.31 -14.03
C LEU A 286 -17.46 3.42 -13.59
N LYS A 287 -17.75 2.40 -14.40
CA LYS A 287 -18.85 1.45 -14.16
C LYS A 287 -18.76 0.86 -12.74
N MET A 288 -19.93 0.69 -12.10
CA MET A 288 -20.08 0.18 -10.73
C MET A 288 -19.22 0.92 -9.69
N GLY A 289 -19.07 2.24 -9.84
CA GLY A 289 -18.31 3.07 -8.91
C GLY A 289 -16.79 2.94 -9.04
N GLY A 290 -16.30 2.38 -10.15
CA GLY A 290 -14.87 2.16 -10.36
C GLY A 290 -14.45 0.71 -10.62
N ASN A 291 -15.38 -0.26 -10.64
CA ASN A 291 -15.08 -1.69 -10.89
C ASN A 291 -13.88 -2.22 -10.07
N GLY A 292 -13.58 -1.68 -8.88
CA GLY A 292 -12.48 -2.13 -8.04
C GLY A 292 -11.08 -1.72 -8.51
N TRP A 293 -10.94 -0.80 -9.48
CA TRP A 293 -9.62 -0.29 -9.88
C TRP A 293 -8.86 0.30 -8.68
N LEU A 294 -7.59 -0.07 -8.55
CA LEU A 294 -6.61 0.44 -7.59
C LEU A 294 -5.27 0.69 -8.29
N ARG A 295 -4.33 1.36 -7.63
CA ARG A 295 -2.96 1.50 -8.14
C ARG A 295 -1.94 0.77 -7.28
N THR A 296 -1.02 0.07 -7.93
CA THR A 296 0.21 -0.42 -7.28
C THR A 296 1.38 0.46 -7.68
N LEU A 297 2.20 0.82 -6.70
CA LEU A 297 3.48 1.50 -6.83
C LEU A 297 4.56 0.48 -6.47
N ARG A 298 5.10 -0.22 -7.45
CA ARG A 298 6.15 -1.21 -7.22
C ARG A 298 7.52 -0.57 -7.39
N PHE A 299 8.24 -0.44 -6.28
CA PHE A 299 9.60 0.10 -6.21
C PHE A 299 10.59 -1.00 -6.58
N GLU A 300 11.52 -0.70 -7.48
CA GLU A 300 12.69 -1.52 -7.81
C GLU A 300 13.96 -0.74 -7.48
N PRO A 301 14.50 -0.87 -6.25
CA PRO A 301 15.67 -0.11 -5.81
C PRO A 301 16.88 -0.31 -6.72
N ALA A 302 17.21 -1.56 -7.05
CA ALA A 302 18.31 -1.93 -7.96
C ALA A 302 18.27 -1.23 -9.34
N LYS A 303 17.10 -0.74 -9.77
CA LYS A 303 16.93 -0.05 -11.06
C LYS A 303 16.63 1.44 -10.92
N ASN A 304 16.44 1.96 -9.70
CA ASN A 304 15.94 3.31 -9.45
C ASN A 304 14.61 3.59 -10.19
N LYS A 305 13.68 2.63 -10.17
CA LYS A 305 12.38 2.72 -10.86
C LYS A 305 11.20 2.52 -9.92
N VAL A 306 10.13 3.26 -10.15
CA VAL A 306 8.80 2.94 -9.57
C VAL A 306 7.85 2.62 -10.72
N HIS A 307 7.35 1.39 -10.74
CA HIS A 307 6.32 0.95 -11.70
C HIS A 307 4.95 1.24 -11.11
N VAL A 308 4.21 2.10 -11.80
CA VAL A 308 2.82 2.43 -11.48
C VAL A 308 1.94 1.58 -12.37
N THR A 309 1.02 0.83 -11.78
CA THR A 309 0.08 -0.01 -12.52
C THR A 309 -1.32 0.18 -11.97
N ALA A 310 -2.30 0.37 -12.87
CA ALA A 310 -3.70 0.32 -12.52
C ALA A 310 -4.23 -1.10 -12.74
N TYR A 311 -4.76 -1.72 -11.68
CA TYR A 311 -5.27 -3.08 -11.70
C TYR A 311 -6.66 -3.15 -11.03
N SER A 312 -7.55 -3.98 -11.54
CA SER A 312 -8.85 -4.28 -10.92
C SER A 312 -8.90 -5.74 -10.48
N PRO A 313 -9.01 -6.01 -9.15
CA PRO A 313 -9.23 -7.37 -8.64
C PRO A 313 -10.61 -7.95 -8.97
N VAL A 314 -11.57 -7.10 -9.39
CA VAL A 314 -12.93 -7.54 -9.73
C VAL A 314 -13.00 -8.00 -11.18
N LEU A 315 -12.28 -7.30 -12.07
CA LEU A 315 -12.20 -7.64 -13.48
C LEU A 315 -11.06 -8.64 -13.75
N ASP A 316 -10.08 -8.72 -12.85
CA ASP A 316 -8.79 -9.37 -13.08
C ASP A 316 -8.07 -8.82 -14.32
N GLU A 317 -8.06 -7.48 -14.42
CA GLU A 317 -7.53 -6.76 -15.57
C GLU A 317 -6.53 -5.69 -15.15
N THR A 318 -5.49 -5.52 -15.96
CA THR A 318 -4.58 -4.38 -15.92
C THR A 318 -5.00 -3.36 -16.97
N ASN A 319 -5.03 -2.08 -16.61
CA ASN A 319 -5.23 -1.02 -17.59
C ASN A 319 -3.87 -0.63 -18.18
N GLU A 320 -3.62 -1.03 -19.42
CA GLU A 320 -2.36 -0.83 -20.15
C GLU A 320 -2.22 0.58 -20.76
N ASP A 321 -3.21 1.46 -20.60
CA ASP A 321 -3.09 2.85 -21.04
C ASP A 321 -1.95 3.55 -20.29
N THR A 322 -1.09 4.27 -21.01
CA THR A 322 0.09 4.95 -20.45
C THR A 322 -0.22 6.03 -19.41
N ALA A 323 -1.44 6.57 -19.36
CA ALA A 323 -1.88 7.45 -18.27
C ALA A 323 -2.16 6.69 -16.97
N HIS A 324 -2.43 5.38 -17.08
CA HIS A 324 -2.79 4.48 -15.99
C HIS A 324 -1.61 3.63 -15.51
N THR A 325 -0.80 3.14 -16.44
CA THR A 325 0.33 2.25 -16.19
C THR A 325 1.60 2.79 -16.85
N PHE A 326 2.60 3.14 -16.03
CA PHE A 326 3.83 3.80 -16.46
C PHE A 326 4.96 3.58 -15.46
N THR A 327 6.17 4.04 -15.80
CA THR A 327 7.34 3.94 -14.92
C THR A 327 7.92 5.32 -14.60
N LEU A 328 8.26 5.55 -13.34
CA LEU A 328 8.93 6.76 -12.84
C LEU A 328 10.42 6.48 -12.59
N ASP A 329 11.26 7.46 -12.88
CA ASP A 329 12.67 7.48 -12.50
C ASP A 329 12.84 8.06 -11.09
N TYR A 330 13.17 7.22 -10.11
CA TYR A 330 13.33 7.64 -8.72
C TYR A 330 14.63 7.08 -8.12
N GLU A 331 15.54 7.98 -7.74
CA GLU A 331 16.83 7.62 -7.16
C GLU A 331 16.67 7.11 -5.72
N MET A 332 16.82 5.81 -5.53
CA MET A 332 16.60 5.12 -4.25
C MET A 332 17.89 4.98 -3.43
N HIS A 333 19.06 4.99 -4.06
CA HIS A 333 20.35 4.94 -3.38
C HIS A 333 20.96 6.32 -3.09
N ALA A 334 20.36 7.40 -3.60
CA ALA A 334 20.75 8.74 -3.19
C ALA A 334 20.34 8.99 -1.72
N PRO A 335 21.15 9.71 -0.92
CA PRO A 335 20.70 10.22 0.36
C PRO A 335 19.41 11.03 0.17
N VAL A 336 18.47 10.93 1.12
CA VAL A 336 17.32 11.84 1.14
C VAL A 336 17.87 13.27 1.16
N ALA A 337 17.43 14.11 0.22
CA ALA A 337 17.96 15.47 0.08
C ALA A 337 17.93 16.17 1.45
N ALA A 338 19.11 16.61 1.93
CA ALA A 338 19.19 17.38 3.15
C ALA A 338 18.63 18.79 2.87
N ALA A 339 17.92 19.37 3.85
CA ALA A 339 17.61 20.80 3.77
C ALA A 339 18.93 21.56 3.62
N ALA A 340 19.08 22.35 2.56
CA ALA A 340 20.17 23.29 2.47
C ALA A 340 20.07 24.21 3.71
N GLY A 341 21.07 24.13 4.60
CA GLY A 341 21.11 24.94 5.80
C GLY A 341 21.15 26.41 5.40
N ASN A 342 20.12 27.15 5.81
CA ASN A 342 20.12 28.61 5.85
C ASN A 342 19.83 29.05 7.28
#